data_AF-A0A4Q3C6E2-F1
#
_entry.id   AF-A0A4Q3C6E2-F1
#
_cell.length_a   1.000
_cell.length_b   1.000
_cell.length_c   1.000
_cell.angle_alpha   90.00
_cell.angle_beta   90.00
_cell.angle_gamma   90.00
#
_symmetry.space_group_name_H-M   'P 1'
#
loop_
_entity.id
_entity.type
_entity.pdbx_description
1 polymer ?
#
loop_
_entity_poly.entity_id
_entity_poly.type
_entity_poly.pdbx_seq_one_letter_code
_entity_poly.pdbx_strand_id
1 'polypeptide(L)'
;MSPAILLTFIIGYFLVLIVISWLTSRKSADNDTFFVANRNSKWYLVAFGMIGTALSGVTFISVPGKVGSPAGDEFAYFQFVLGNAVGFIIIATVLLPLYYRLKLTSIYSYIEGALGTWSYKTAAGIFLISRTIGSAFRLYLVVIVLQKFIFDNYGVPFAVTVLICLVLIWSYTFKGGLKTIIITDSLQTLF
;
A
#
# COMPACT_ATOMS: atom_id res chain seq x y z
N MET A 1 14.56 15.00 -18.55
CA MET A 1 13.43 14.54 -19.39
C MET A 1 12.39 15.64 -19.43
N SER A 2 11.66 15.84 -20.54
CA SER A 2 10.63 16.88 -20.56
C SER A 2 9.45 16.51 -19.65
N PRO A 3 8.81 17.48 -18.99
CA PRO A 3 7.58 17.26 -18.20
C PRO A 3 6.48 16.54 -19.00
N ALA A 4 6.38 16.82 -20.30
CA ALA A 4 5.44 16.15 -21.20
C ALA A 4 5.69 14.64 -21.30
N ILE A 5 6.95 14.22 -21.47
CA ILE A 5 7.29 12.78 -21.52
C ILE A 5 6.95 12.10 -20.19
N LEU A 6 7.29 12.72 -19.05
CA LEU A 6 6.95 12.17 -17.73
C LEU A 6 5.43 12.01 -17.56
N LEU A 7 4.66 13.00 -18.02
CA LEU A 7 3.21 12.95 -17.98
C LEU A 7 2.65 11.79 -18.82
N THR A 8 3.22 11.50 -19.99
CA THR A 8 2.78 10.36 -20.81
C THR A 8 2.98 9.01 -20.11
N PHE A 9 4.10 8.82 -19.40
CA PHE A 9 4.32 7.59 -18.61
C PHE A 9 3.30 7.45 -17.47
N ILE A 10 3.01 8.53 -16.75
CA ILE A 10 2.03 8.53 -15.66
C ILE A 10 0.64 8.22 -16.20
N ILE A 11 0.20 8.91 -17.24
CA ILE A 11 -1.11 8.68 -17.85
C ILE A 11 -1.22 7.24 -18.35
N GLY A 12 -0.20 6.74 -19.06
CA GLY A 12 -0.17 5.36 -19.53
C GLY A 12 -0.28 4.34 -18.40
N TYR A 13 0.47 4.55 -17.32
CA TYR A 13 0.43 3.68 -16.14
C TYR A 13 -0.95 3.68 -15.45
N PHE A 14 -1.53 4.85 -15.20
CA PHE A 14 -2.86 4.93 -14.59
C PHE A 14 -3.96 4.36 -15.50
N LEU A 15 -3.84 4.50 -16.83
CA LEU A 15 -4.76 3.85 -17.77
C LEU A 15 -4.69 2.33 -17.66
N VAL A 16 -3.48 1.75 -17.56
CA VAL A 16 -3.31 0.31 -17.34
C VAL A 16 -3.99 -0.11 -16.03
N LEU A 17 -3.77 0.62 -14.92
CA LEU A 17 -4.41 0.31 -13.65
C LEU A 17 -5.94 0.39 -13.70
N ILE A 18 -6.49 1.42 -14.36
CA ILE A 18 -7.94 1.59 -14.52
C ILE A 18 -8.53 0.47 -15.37
N VAL A 19 -7.89 0.11 -16.48
CA VAL A 19 -8.32 -0.99 -17.36
C VAL A 19 -8.33 -2.31 -16.59
N ILE A 20 -7.27 -2.60 -15.83
CA ILE A 20 -7.19 -3.82 -15.02
C ILE A 20 -8.27 -3.84 -13.96
N SER A 21 -8.42 -2.75 -13.20
CA SER A 21 -9.45 -2.61 -12.17
C SER A 21 -10.86 -2.79 -12.75
N TRP A 22 -11.13 -2.23 -13.93
CA TRP A 22 -12.40 -2.40 -14.61
C TRP A 22 -12.64 -3.84 -15.08
N LEU A 23 -11.63 -4.51 -15.63
CA LEU A 23 -11.72 -5.91 -16.07
C LEU A 23 -11.94 -6.87 -14.88
N THR A 24 -11.31 -6.63 -13.74
CA THR A 24 -11.42 -7.49 -12.55
C THR A 24 -12.67 -7.22 -11.72
N SER A 25 -13.14 -5.97 -11.64
CA SER A 25 -14.33 -5.59 -10.86
C SER A 25 -15.65 -6.10 -11.45
N ARG A 26 -15.71 -6.40 -12.76
CA ARG A 26 -16.89 -6.93 -13.46
C ARG A 26 -17.45 -8.25 -12.91
N LYS A 27 -16.69 -9.00 -12.10
CA LYS A 27 -17.08 -10.31 -11.56
C LYS A 27 -17.26 -10.34 -10.03
N SER A 28 -17.24 -9.19 -9.37
CA SER A 28 -17.20 -9.10 -7.89
C SER A 28 -18.47 -8.45 -7.34
N ALA A 29 -19.56 -9.22 -7.25
CA ALA A 29 -20.83 -8.76 -6.67
C ALA A 29 -21.03 -9.17 -5.20
N ASP A 30 -20.11 -9.95 -4.61
CA ASP A 30 -20.29 -10.55 -3.28
C ASP A 30 -19.25 -10.08 -2.25
N ASN A 31 -19.68 -9.81 -1.02
CA ASN A 31 -18.84 -9.26 0.06
C ASN A 31 -17.67 -10.19 0.42
N ASP A 32 -17.88 -11.51 0.38
CA ASP A 32 -16.82 -12.51 0.62
C ASP A 32 -15.76 -12.50 -0.50
N THR A 33 -16.18 -12.22 -1.74
CA THR A 33 -15.26 -12.03 -2.86
C THR A 33 -14.47 -10.72 -2.71
N PHE A 34 -15.10 -9.68 -2.16
CA PHE A 34 -14.48 -8.37 -1.94
C PHE A 34 -13.43 -8.39 -0.81
N PHE A 35 -13.72 -9.01 0.34
CA PHE A 35 -12.84 -8.99 1.51
C PHE A 35 -11.91 -10.19 1.62
N VAL A 36 -12.27 -11.35 1.07
CA VAL A 36 -11.55 -12.60 1.32
C VAL A 36 -11.08 -13.28 0.02
N ALA A 37 -11.46 -12.77 -1.15
CA ALA A 37 -11.18 -13.39 -2.45
C ALA A 37 -11.51 -14.91 -2.46
N ASN A 38 -12.59 -15.31 -1.77
CA ASN A 38 -13.00 -16.70 -1.55
C ASN A 38 -11.94 -17.63 -0.95
N ARG A 39 -10.91 -17.09 -0.27
CA ARG A 39 -9.78 -17.86 0.29
C ARG A 39 -9.06 -18.77 -0.72
N ASN A 40 -9.23 -18.53 -2.02
CA ASN A 40 -8.70 -19.37 -3.10
C ASN A 40 -7.62 -18.64 -3.92
N SER A 41 -6.95 -17.67 -3.31
CA SER A 41 -5.83 -16.97 -3.93
C SER A 41 -4.60 -17.87 -3.91
N LYS A 42 -3.95 -18.03 -5.07
CA LYS A 42 -2.71 -18.79 -5.16
C LYS A 42 -1.63 -18.14 -4.30
N TRP A 43 -1.04 -18.90 -3.38
CA TRP A 43 -0.12 -18.37 -2.36
C TRP A 43 1.04 -17.56 -2.95
N TYR A 44 1.56 -17.96 -4.11
CA TYR A 44 2.69 -17.27 -4.76
C TYR A 44 2.30 -15.90 -5.32
N LEU A 45 1.06 -15.71 -5.79
CA LEU A 45 0.57 -14.40 -6.23
C LEU A 45 0.39 -13.46 -5.05
N VAL A 46 -0.10 -13.99 -3.93
CA VAL A 46 -0.22 -13.22 -2.69
C VAL A 46 1.15 -12.83 -2.17
N ALA A 47 2.09 -13.79 -2.10
CA ALA A 47 3.46 -13.53 -1.65
C ALA A 47 4.16 -12.47 -2.51
N PHE A 48 4.00 -12.55 -3.84
CA PHE A 48 4.59 -11.57 -4.76
C PHE A 48 3.94 -10.19 -4.63
N GLY A 49 2.61 -10.10 -4.56
CA GLY A 49 1.92 -8.82 -4.35
C GLY A 49 2.27 -8.18 -3.00
N MET A 50 2.45 -8.99 -1.95
CA MET A 50 2.82 -8.50 -0.62
C MET A 50 4.18 -7.78 -0.59
N ILE A 51 5.09 -8.08 -1.51
CA ILE A 51 6.36 -7.34 -1.65
C ILE A 51 6.05 -5.88 -2.00
N GLY A 52 5.22 -5.65 -3.00
CA GLY A 52 4.77 -4.32 -3.41
C GLY A 52 4.03 -3.60 -2.29
N THR A 53 3.16 -4.30 -1.55
CA THR A 53 2.45 -3.71 -0.40
C THR A 53 3.40 -3.29 0.74
N ALA A 54 4.51 -4.00 0.94
CA ALA A 54 5.50 -3.69 1.98
C ALA A 54 6.39 -2.50 1.61
N LEU A 55 6.59 -2.25 0.32
CA LEU A 55 7.37 -1.14 -0.21
C LEU A 55 6.48 0.10 -0.43
N SER A 56 7.07 1.28 -0.42
CA SER A 56 6.35 2.53 -0.71
C SER A 56 7.28 3.58 -1.28
N GLY A 57 6.72 4.68 -1.78
CA GLY A 57 7.51 5.84 -2.23
C GLY A 57 8.45 6.38 -1.15
N VAL A 58 8.10 6.24 0.14
CA VAL A 58 8.99 6.55 1.27
C VAL A 58 10.26 5.70 1.18
N THR A 59 10.12 4.39 0.95
CA THR A 59 11.26 3.47 0.87
C THR A 59 12.16 3.80 -0.31
N PHE A 60 11.58 4.01 -1.49
CA PHE A 60 12.33 4.30 -2.72
C PHE A 60 13.12 5.60 -2.66
N ILE A 61 12.63 6.61 -1.93
CA ILE A 61 13.32 7.90 -1.81
C ILE A 61 14.26 7.90 -0.60
N SER A 62 13.80 7.42 0.56
CA SER A 62 14.53 7.59 1.82
C SER A 62 15.68 6.60 1.99
N VAL A 63 15.56 5.35 1.51
CA VAL A 63 16.61 4.35 1.71
C VAL A 63 17.86 4.70 0.90
N PRO A 64 17.80 4.96 -0.42
CA PRO A 64 18.99 5.40 -1.15
C PRO A 64 19.58 6.70 -0.62
N GLY A 65 18.73 7.65 -0.21
CA GLY A 65 19.17 8.91 0.40
C GLY A 65 19.93 8.71 1.71
N LYS A 66 19.54 7.71 2.52
CA LYS A 66 20.23 7.37 3.76
C LYS A 66 21.52 6.59 3.50
N VAL A 67 21.48 5.61 2.58
CA VAL A 67 22.67 4.82 2.22
C VAL A 67 23.75 5.68 1.57
N GLY A 68 23.37 6.65 0.73
CA GLY A 68 24.29 7.60 0.11
C GLY A 68 24.63 8.81 0.97
N SER A 69 24.20 8.85 2.24
CA SER A 69 24.45 9.97 3.13
C SER A 69 25.95 10.06 3.48
N PRO A 70 26.58 11.25 3.40
CA PRO A 70 27.96 11.45 3.83
C PRO A 70 28.22 11.13 5.32
N ALA A 71 27.15 10.95 6.10
CA ALA A 71 27.21 10.62 7.52
C ALA A 71 27.62 9.17 7.83
N GLY A 72 27.79 8.30 6.82
CA GLY A 72 28.24 6.90 7.03
C GLY A 72 27.13 5.96 7.52
N ASP A 73 25.90 6.17 7.08
CA ASP A 73 24.71 5.39 7.49
C ASP A 73 24.44 4.17 6.57
N GLU A 74 25.44 3.66 5.84
CA GLU A 74 25.23 2.78 4.68
C GLU A 74 24.45 1.51 5.02
N PHE A 75 24.79 0.87 6.15
CA PHE A 75 24.15 -0.38 6.60
C PHE A 75 23.05 -0.17 7.66
N ALA A 76 22.75 1.07 8.04
CA ALA A 76 21.77 1.34 9.10
C ALA A 76 20.37 0.78 8.75
N TYR A 77 19.98 0.84 7.49
CA TYR A 77 18.69 0.28 7.03
C TYR A 77 18.69 -1.26 7.02
N PHE A 78 19.84 -1.92 6.89
CA PHE A 78 19.91 -3.38 6.85
C PHE A 78 19.47 -4.02 8.17
N GLN A 79 19.76 -3.37 9.30
CA GLN A 79 19.30 -3.81 10.62
C GLN A 79 17.76 -3.87 10.70
N PHE A 80 17.07 -2.88 10.10
CA PHE A 80 15.62 -2.86 10.01
C PHE A 80 15.09 -4.03 9.15
N VAL A 81 15.77 -4.36 8.05
CA VAL A 81 15.40 -5.52 7.21
C VAL A 81 15.52 -6.84 7.99
N LEU A 82 16.61 -7.03 8.73
CA LEU A 82 16.79 -8.23 9.57
C LEU A 82 15.72 -8.32 10.67
N GLY A 83 15.39 -7.21 11.32
CA GLY A 83 14.32 -7.16 12.32
C GLY A 83 12.96 -7.56 11.73
N ASN A 84 12.63 -7.06 10.53
CA ASN A 84 11.40 -7.46 9.84
C ASN A 84 11.40 -8.95 9.46
N ALA A 85 12.53 -9.51 9.04
CA ALA A 85 12.63 -10.93 8.73
C ALA A 85 12.27 -11.81 9.94
N VAL A 86 12.82 -11.48 11.12
CA VAL A 86 12.47 -12.15 12.38
C VAL A 86 10.99 -11.94 12.71
N GLY A 87 10.48 -10.72 12.57
CA GLY A 87 9.07 -10.40 12.77
C GLY A 87 8.13 -11.23 11.89
N PHE A 88 8.46 -11.42 10.61
CA PHE A 88 7.67 -12.24 9.70
C PHE A 88 7.67 -13.72 10.07
N ILE A 89 8.79 -14.24 10.58
CA ILE A 89 8.85 -15.62 11.10
C ILE A 89 7.87 -15.78 12.27
N ILE A 90 7.85 -14.82 13.21
CA ILE A 90 6.92 -14.84 14.34
C ILE A 90 5.47 -14.75 13.87
N ILE A 91 5.18 -13.84 12.93
CA ILE A 91 3.83 -13.69 12.35
C ILE A 91 3.39 -15.01 11.71
N ALA A 92 4.25 -15.65 10.92
CA ALA A 92 3.93 -16.86 10.19
C ALA A 92 3.73 -18.07 11.11
N THR A 93 4.52 -18.19 12.18
CA THR A 93 4.52 -19.37 13.06
C THR A 93 3.58 -19.27 14.25
N VAL A 94 3.26 -18.05 14.71
CA VAL A 94 2.46 -17.82 15.92
C VAL A 94 1.14 -17.14 15.60
N LEU A 95 1.18 -15.99 14.94
CA LEU A 95 -0.01 -15.14 14.78
C LEU A 95 -0.96 -15.66 13.71
N LEU A 96 -0.45 -16.07 12.55
CA LEU A 96 -1.30 -16.61 11.47
C LEU A 96 -2.09 -17.86 11.90
N PRO A 97 -1.48 -18.89 12.53
CA PRO A 97 -2.24 -20.05 13.01
C PRO A 97 -3.36 -19.67 13.98
N LEU A 98 -3.10 -18.72 14.88
CA LEU A 98 -4.08 -18.20 15.83
C LEU A 98 -5.26 -17.52 15.13
N TYR A 99 -4.98 -16.60 14.20
CA TYR A 99 -6.02 -15.83 13.51
C TYR A 99 -6.87 -16.69 12.59
N TYR A 100 -6.27 -17.67 11.91
CA TYR A 100 -6.99 -18.64 11.08
C TYR A 100 -7.90 -19.53 11.92
N ARG A 101 -7.42 -20.00 13.08
CA ARG A 101 -8.23 -20.82 14.01
C ARG A 101 -9.46 -20.05 14.52
N LEU A 102 -9.29 -18.77 14.84
CA LEU A 102 -10.35 -17.91 15.36
C LEU A 102 -11.24 -17.30 14.27
N LYS A 103 -10.94 -17.55 12.99
CA LYS A 103 -11.69 -17.02 11.82
C LYS A 103 -11.91 -15.50 11.89
N LEU A 104 -10.91 -14.76 12.38
CA LEU A 104 -11.02 -13.32 12.57
C LEU A 104 -10.98 -12.58 11.23
N THR A 105 -11.91 -11.64 11.03
CA THR A 105 -11.88 -10.70 9.90
C THR A 105 -10.88 -9.57 10.15
N SER A 106 -10.67 -9.18 11.41
CA SER A 106 -9.74 -8.14 11.84
C SER A 106 -8.84 -8.68 12.94
N ILE A 107 -7.53 -8.42 12.85
CA ILE A 107 -6.57 -8.78 13.91
C ILE A 107 -6.92 -8.09 15.24
N TYR A 108 -7.57 -6.93 15.19
CA TYR A 108 -7.99 -6.20 16.39
C TYR A 108 -9.17 -6.85 17.09
N SER A 109 -9.99 -7.65 16.39
CA SER A 109 -11.09 -8.41 17.02
C SER A 109 -10.56 -9.46 18.02
N TYR A 110 -9.30 -9.89 17.89
CA TYR A 110 -8.66 -10.71 18.92
C TYR A 110 -8.61 -9.99 20.28
N ILE A 111 -8.34 -8.67 20.26
CA ILE A 111 -8.24 -7.84 21.46
C ILE A 111 -9.59 -7.75 22.17
N GLU A 112 -10.69 -7.77 21.43
CA GLU A 112 -12.03 -7.75 22.02
C GLU A 112 -12.27 -8.99 22.90
N GLY A 113 -11.92 -10.17 22.39
CA GLY A 113 -12.06 -11.41 23.15
C GLY A 113 -11.09 -11.52 24.34
N ALA A 114 -9.88 -10.93 24.22
CA ALA A 114 -8.86 -11.03 25.26
C ALA A 114 -8.96 -9.95 26.35
N LEU A 115 -9.33 -8.72 25.98
CA LEU A 115 -9.22 -7.52 26.81
C LEU A 115 -10.50 -6.66 26.81
N GLY A 116 -11.57 -7.11 26.15
CA GLY A 116 -12.87 -6.44 26.11
C GLY A 116 -13.00 -5.34 25.05
N THR A 117 -14.24 -4.86 24.88
CA THR A 117 -14.64 -3.94 23.80
C THR A 117 -13.94 -2.59 23.83
N TRP A 118 -13.64 -2.04 25.02
CA TRP A 118 -12.91 -0.76 25.12
C TRP A 118 -11.47 -0.87 24.61
N SER A 119 -10.78 -1.96 24.95
CA SER A 119 -9.43 -2.25 24.46
C SER A 119 -9.42 -2.42 22.94
N TYR A 120 -10.42 -3.12 22.40
CA TYR A 120 -10.62 -3.26 20.96
C TYR A 120 -10.81 -1.91 20.26
N LYS A 121 -11.74 -1.07 20.74
CA LYS A 121 -12.03 0.24 20.14
C LYS A 121 -10.81 1.15 20.16
N THR A 122 -10.06 1.15 21.27
CA THR A 122 -8.83 1.94 21.39
C THR A 122 -7.77 1.45 20.41
N ALA A 123 -7.51 0.14 20.34
CA ALA A 123 -6.51 -0.41 19.42
C ALA A 123 -6.88 -0.16 17.94
N ALA A 124 -8.14 -0.36 17.57
CA ALA A 124 -8.66 -0.06 16.24
C ALA A 124 -8.59 1.44 15.93
N GLY A 125 -8.91 2.31 16.89
CA GLY A 125 -8.80 3.76 16.74
C GLY A 125 -7.36 4.22 16.50
N ILE A 126 -6.41 3.75 17.31
CA ILE A 126 -4.98 4.03 17.12
C ILE A 126 -4.50 3.54 15.75
N PHE A 127 -4.94 2.35 15.33
CA PHE A 127 -4.62 1.84 13.99
C PHE A 127 -5.17 2.74 12.89
N LEU A 128 -6.43 3.15 12.95
CA LEU A 128 -7.03 3.99 11.93
C LEU A 128 -6.32 5.34 11.83
N ILE A 129 -6.02 5.98 12.97
CA ILE A 129 -5.30 7.25 13.01
C ILE A 129 -3.88 7.10 12.45
N SER A 130 -3.10 6.14 12.96
CA SER A 130 -1.73 5.91 12.49
C SER A 130 -1.68 5.51 11.01
N ARG A 131 -2.63 4.69 10.54
CA ARG A 131 -2.76 4.31 9.14
C ARG A 131 -3.13 5.48 8.25
N THR A 132 -4.01 6.37 8.71
CA THR A 132 -4.42 7.56 7.97
C THR A 132 -3.24 8.53 7.81
N ILE A 133 -2.55 8.81 8.91
CA ILE A 133 -1.35 9.66 8.91
C ILE A 133 -0.27 9.08 8.00
N GLY A 134 0.05 7.78 8.15
CA GLY A 134 1.05 7.12 7.32
C GLY A 134 0.72 7.14 5.83
N SER A 135 -0.55 6.93 5.47
CA SER A 135 -1.01 7.04 4.08
C SER A 135 -0.92 8.46 3.55
N ALA A 136 -1.25 9.48 4.36
CA ALA A 136 -1.14 10.88 3.97
C ALA A 136 0.33 11.28 3.70
N PHE A 137 1.27 10.87 4.55
CA PHE A 137 2.71 11.13 4.32
C PHE A 137 3.25 10.45 3.05
N ARG A 138 2.86 9.20 2.79
CA ARG A 138 3.24 8.52 1.54
C ARG A 138 2.72 9.25 0.31
N LEU A 139 1.46 9.67 0.33
CA LEU A 139 0.86 10.45 -0.75
C LEU A 139 1.60 11.79 -0.93
N TYR A 140 1.88 12.49 0.16
CA TYR A 140 2.59 13.77 0.15
C TYR A 140 3.95 13.67 -0.54
N LEU A 141 4.76 12.64 -0.24
CA LEU A 141 6.04 12.43 -0.90
C LEU A 141 5.90 12.24 -2.41
N VAL A 142 4.93 11.44 -2.85
CA VAL A 142 4.67 11.22 -4.28
C VAL A 142 4.22 12.53 -4.95
N VAL A 143 3.31 13.26 -4.32
CA VAL A 143 2.81 14.54 -4.84
C VAL A 143 3.95 15.56 -4.96
N ILE A 144 4.87 15.67 -4.01
CA ILE A 144 6.02 16.59 -4.12
C ILE A 144 6.86 16.27 -5.35
N VAL A 145 7.16 14.99 -5.58
CA VAL A 145 7.95 14.58 -6.75
C VAL A 145 7.23 14.97 -8.03
N LEU A 146 5.93 14.67 -8.14
CA LEU A 146 5.13 15.05 -9.30
C LEU A 146 5.04 16.57 -9.48
N GLN A 147 4.87 17.30 -8.38
CA GLN A 147 4.84 18.76 -8.37
C GLN A 147 6.14 19.30 -8.96
N LYS A 148 7.28 18.88 -8.40
CA LYS A 148 8.60 19.41 -8.72
C LYS A 148 9.01 19.13 -10.17
N PHE A 149 8.73 17.94 -10.67
CA PHE A 149 9.22 17.50 -11.98
C PHE A 149 8.24 17.73 -13.14
N ILE A 150 6.96 17.99 -12.84
CA ILE A 150 5.92 18.12 -13.86
C ILE A 150 5.13 19.40 -13.67
N PHE A 151 4.38 19.51 -12.56
CA PHE A 151 3.32 20.49 -12.42
C PHE A 151 3.81 21.92 -12.16
N ASP A 152 5.00 22.09 -11.55
CA ASP A 152 5.67 23.38 -11.40
C ASP A 152 5.95 24.02 -12.77
N ASN A 153 6.30 23.21 -13.78
CA ASN A 153 6.56 23.72 -15.13
C ASN A 153 5.31 24.29 -15.81
N TYR A 154 4.14 23.78 -15.46
CA TYR A 154 2.84 24.22 -15.98
C TYR A 154 2.13 25.23 -15.05
N GLY A 155 2.78 25.67 -13.97
CA GLY A 155 2.20 26.63 -13.02
C GLY A 155 0.99 26.10 -12.24
N VAL A 156 0.85 24.77 -12.12
CA VAL A 156 -0.29 24.17 -11.43
C VAL A 156 -0.08 24.27 -9.90
N PRO A 157 -1.06 24.81 -9.13
CA PRO A 157 -0.93 24.92 -7.69
C PRO A 157 -0.84 23.55 -7.01
N PHE A 158 -0.03 23.45 -5.95
CA PHE A 158 0.18 22.19 -5.20
C PHE A 158 -1.12 21.51 -4.77
N ALA A 159 -2.10 22.28 -4.27
CA ALA A 159 -3.40 21.75 -3.85
C ALA A 159 -4.15 21.05 -5.00
N VAL A 160 -4.02 21.55 -6.23
CA VAL A 160 -4.63 20.95 -7.43
C VAL A 160 -3.95 19.62 -7.75
N THR A 161 -2.62 19.55 -7.64
CA THR A 161 -1.86 18.30 -7.82
C THR A 161 -2.27 17.24 -6.80
N VAL A 162 -2.44 17.62 -5.54
CA VAL A 162 -2.97 16.72 -4.49
C VAL A 162 -4.33 16.17 -4.89
N LEU A 163 -5.26 17.04 -5.31
CA LEU A 163 -6.61 16.63 -5.71
C LEU A 163 -6.60 15.70 -6.92
N ILE A 164 -5.78 15.97 -7.94
CA ILE A 164 -5.61 15.10 -9.11
C ILE A 164 -5.16 13.70 -8.66
N CYS A 165 -4.12 13.61 -7.82
CA CYS A 165 -3.63 12.34 -7.32
C CYS A 165 -4.71 11.59 -6.51
N LEU A 166 -5.46 12.28 -5.65
CA LEU A 166 -6.56 11.69 -4.88
C LEU A 166 -7.65 11.13 -5.78
N VAL A 167 -8.08 11.89 -6.79
CA VAL A 167 -9.11 11.46 -7.75
C VAL A 167 -8.63 10.24 -8.54
N LEU A 168 -7.38 10.24 -8.99
CA LEU A 168 -6.79 9.11 -9.71
C LEU A 168 -6.74 7.86 -8.83
N ILE A 169 -6.22 7.97 -7.60
CA ILE A 169 -6.17 6.84 -6.66
C ILE A 169 -7.57 6.32 -6.36
N TRP A 170 -8.51 7.22 -6.06
CA TRP A 170 -9.89 6.87 -5.77
C TRP A 170 -10.56 6.14 -6.94
N SER A 171 -10.31 6.59 -8.18
CA SER A 171 -10.96 6.06 -9.39
C SER A 171 -10.74 4.54 -9.60
N TYR A 172 -9.52 4.04 -9.34
CA TYR A 172 -9.22 2.61 -9.54
C TYR A 172 -9.36 1.77 -8.25
N THR A 173 -9.37 2.41 -7.07
CA THR A 173 -9.50 1.71 -5.77
C THR A 173 -10.94 1.52 -5.30
N PHE A 174 -11.84 2.48 -5.57
CA PHE A 174 -13.21 2.48 -5.05
C PHE A 174 -14.03 1.22 -5.43
N LYS A 175 -13.73 0.61 -6.58
CA LYS A 175 -14.42 -0.61 -7.08
C LYS A 175 -13.55 -1.87 -7.07
N GLY A 176 -12.31 -1.82 -6.55
CA GLY A 176 -11.31 -2.85 -6.76
C GLY A 176 -11.56 -4.16 -5.99
N GLY A 177 -11.85 -4.11 -4.69
CA GLY A 177 -11.85 -5.30 -3.84
C GLY A 177 -10.50 -6.03 -3.77
N LEU A 178 -10.36 -7.02 -2.88
CA LEU A 178 -9.09 -7.70 -2.61
C LEU A 178 -8.48 -8.37 -3.86
N LYS A 179 -9.32 -8.91 -4.75
CA LYS A 179 -8.86 -9.55 -5.99
C LYS A 179 -8.16 -8.59 -6.95
N THR A 180 -8.71 -7.38 -7.12
CA THR A 180 -8.07 -6.36 -7.96
C THR A 180 -6.79 -5.89 -7.30
N ILE A 181 -6.79 -5.71 -5.98
CA ILE A 181 -5.61 -5.29 -5.21
C ILE A 181 -4.45 -6.27 -5.41
N ILE A 182 -4.69 -7.59 -5.32
CA ILE A 182 -3.60 -8.58 -5.53
C ILE A 182 -2.96 -8.43 -6.91
N ILE A 183 -3.76 -8.16 -7.95
CA ILE A 183 -3.26 -8.03 -9.32
C ILE A 183 -2.53 -6.69 -9.51
N THR A 184 -3.10 -5.59 -9.01
CA THR A 184 -2.46 -4.27 -9.08
C THR A 184 -1.17 -4.23 -8.27
N ASP A 185 -1.15 -4.84 -7.09
CA ASP A 185 0.03 -4.93 -6.23
C ASP A 185 1.10 -5.81 -6.87
N SER A 186 0.72 -6.92 -7.53
CA SER A 186 1.68 -7.72 -8.30
C SER A 186 2.33 -6.93 -9.44
N LEU A 187 1.56 -6.08 -10.12
CA LEU A 187 2.11 -5.21 -11.16
C LEU A 187 3.02 -4.14 -10.58
N GLN A 188 2.65 -3.55 -9.44
CA GLN A 188 3.49 -2.60 -8.69
C GLN A 188 4.74 -3.24 -8.09
N THR A 189 4.73 -4.53 -7.79
CA THR A 189 5.95 -5.25 -7.38
C THR A 189 6.90 -5.39 -8.56
N LEU A 190 6.37 -5.60 -9.77
CA LEU A 190 7.17 -5.83 -10.97
C LEU A 190 7.81 -4.55 -11.53
N PHE A 191 7.13 -3.40 -11.40
CA PHE A 191 7.51 -2.11 -11.98
C PHE A 191 7.64 -1.03 -10.90
#